data_AF-A0A7V1H2U7-F1
#
_entry.id   AF-A0A7V1H2U7-F1
#
_cell.length_a   1.000
_cell.length_b   1.000
_cell.length_c   1.000
_cell.angle_alpha   90.00
_cell.angle_beta   90.00
_cell.angle_gamma   90.00
#
_symmetry.space_group_name_H-M   'P 1'
#
loop_
_entity.id
_entity.type
_entity.pdbx_description
1 polymer ?
#
loop_
_entity_poly.entity_id
_entity_poly.type
_entity_poly.pdbx_seq_one_letter_code
_entity_poly.pdbx_strand_id
1 'polypeptide(L)'
;MRYTVADIKLIKKMVNYSNIDDEICLSKSLHKKQPHFCKIIDQVKIDSRCLEAHLFCTLFCSLAIDHAERVTEEDFPSFPEELFHDTAYMVAQKNPKIGKKALAYPDRIKRYILNSLDFDDADADWLKIMISAFLVTIENFSITDYFAR
;
A
#
# COMPACT_ATOMS: atom_id res chain seq x y z
N MET A 1 -12.22 -8.12 -2.68
CA MET A 1 -11.31 -8.85 -1.77
C MET A 1 -11.10 -8.07 -0.47
N ARG A 2 -10.59 -8.71 0.60
CA ARG A 2 -10.11 -8.00 1.81
C ARG A 2 -8.78 -8.57 2.30
N TYR A 3 -7.85 -7.72 2.72
CA TYR A 3 -6.57 -8.15 3.29
C TYR A 3 -6.74 -8.55 4.76
N THR A 4 -6.40 -9.80 5.05
CA THR A 4 -6.28 -10.31 6.41
C THR A 4 -4.93 -9.94 7.00
N VAL A 5 -4.79 -10.12 8.32
CA VAL A 5 -3.48 -9.97 8.99
C VAL A 5 -2.48 -11.00 8.46
N ALA A 6 -2.94 -12.18 8.03
CA ALA A 6 -2.06 -13.19 7.45
C ALA A 6 -1.47 -12.73 6.11
N ASP A 7 -2.30 -12.14 5.25
CA ASP A 7 -1.86 -11.61 3.94
C ASP A 7 -0.84 -10.50 4.12
N ILE A 8 -1.11 -9.56 5.02
CA ILE A 8 -0.19 -8.46 5.35
C ILE A 8 1.17 -8.98 5.83
N LYS A 9 1.17 -10.00 6.71
CA LYS A 9 2.40 -10.61 7.22
C LYS A 9 3.15 -11.38 6.13
N LEU A 10 2.43 -12.05 5.23
CA LEU A 10 3.02 -12.74 4.09
C LEU A 10 3.71 -11.75 3.15
N ILE A 11 3.03 -10.68 2.77
CA ILE A 11 3.58 -9.64 1.89
C ILE A 11 4.82 -9.02 2.50
N LYS A 12 4.77 -8.64 3.79
CA LYS A 12 5.96 -8.15 4.52
C LYS A 12 7.11 -9.14 4.46
N LYS A 13 6.83 -10.43 4.67
CA LYS A 13 7.86 -11.48 4.60
C LYS A 13 8.50 -11.49 3.21
N MET A 14 7.70 -11.41 2.15
CA MET A 14 8.19 -11.36 0.78
C MET A 14 9.07 -10.12 0.51
N VAL A 15 8.68 -8.93 1.01
CA VAL A 15 9.52 -7.72 0.95
C VAL A 15 10.86 -7.95 1.63
N ASN A 16 10.87 -8.56 2.83
CA ASN A 16 12.12 -8.79 3.56
C ASN A 16 13.06 -9.83 2.92
N TYR A 17 12.57 -10.64 1.98
CA TYR A 17 13.37 -11.64 1.27
C TYR A 17 13.62 -11.27 -0.19
N SER A 18 13.20 -10.08 -0.65
CA SER A 18 13.47 -9.64 -2.02
C SER A 18 14.98 -9.45 -2.23
N ASN A 19 15.46 -9.84 -3.41
CA ASN A 19 16.77 -9.45 -3.90
C ASN A 19 16.67 -8.24 -4.84
N ILE A 20 17.80 -7.73 -5.31
CA ILE A 20 17.82 -6.53 -6.16
C ILE A 20 17.07 -6.69 -7.49
N ASP A 21 17.03 -7.90 -8.07
CA ASP A 21 16.27 -8.15 -9.29
C ASP A 21 14.76 -8.13 -9.02
N ASP A 22 14.33 -8.72 -7.89
CA ASP A 22 12.95 -8.64 -7.42
C ASP A 22 12.53 -7.19 -7.19
N GLU A 23 13.39 -6.40 -6.54
CA GLU A 23 13.13 -4.99 -6.24
C GLU A 23 12.93 -4.16 -7.50
N ILE A 24 13.81 -4.33 -8.49
CA ILE A 24 13.69 -3.67 -9.79
C ILE A 24 12.41 -4.10 -10.50
N CYS A 25 12.09 -5.40 -10.48
CA CYS A 25 10.91 -5.95 -11.15
C CYS A 25 9.61 -5.42 -10.52
N LEU A 26 9.49 -5.50 -9.19
CA LEU A 26 8.34 -5.04 -8.43
C LEU A 26 8.15 -3.53 -8.55
N SER A 27 9.24 -2.76 -8.47
CA SER A 27 9.18 -1.31 -8.69
C SER A 27 8.62 -0.98 -10.07
N LYS A 28 9.15 -1.60 -11.13
CA LYS A 28 8.62 -1.42 -12.50
C LYS A 28 7.16 -1.86 -12.63
N SER A 29 6.79 -2.97 -11.99
CA SER A 29 5.41 -3.47 -12.00
C SER A 29 4.45 -2.45 -11.40
N LEU A 30 4.76 -1.92 -10.21
CA LEU A 30 3.91 -0.92 -9.57
C LEU A 30 3.84 0.37 -10.38
N HIS A 31 4.96 0.87 -10.93
CA HIS A 31 4.95 2.06 -11.79
C HIS A 31 4.09 1.88 -13.04
N LYS A 32 4.02 0.66 -13.58
CA LYS A 32 3.17 0.35 -14.71
C LYS A 32 1.69 0.28 -14.31
N LYS A 33 1.37 -0.38 -13.19
CA LYS A 33 -0.02 -0.64 -12.77
C LYS A 33 -0.66 0.57 -12.08
N GLN A 34 0.09 1.24 -11.22
CA GLN A 34 -0.38 2.36 -10.39
C GLN A 34 0.55 3.57 -10.53
N PRO A 35 0.73 4.12 -11.75
CA PRO A 35 1.66 5.22 -12.01
C PRO A 35 1.37 6.47 -11.18
N HIS A 36 0.08 6.74 -10.88
CA HIS A 36 -0.33 7.89 -10.07
C HIS A 36 0.05 7.74 -8.59
N PHE A 37 -0.04 6.53 -8.04
CA PHE A 37 0.48 6.27 -6.69
C PHE A 37 2.00 6.42 -6.65
N CYS A 38 2.69 5.92 -7.68
CA CYS A 38 4.14 6.05 -7.83
C CYS A 38 4.59 7.51 -7.85
N LYS A 39 3.85 8.41 -8.51
CA LYS A 39 4.14 9.85 -8.48
C LYS A 39 4.13 10.44 -7.06
N ILE A 40 3.19 10.00 -6.21
CA ILE A 40 3.09 10.50 -4.83
C ILE A 40 4.29 10.03 -4.01
N ILE A 41 4.68 8.76 -4.12
CA ILE A 41 5.82 8.21 -3.37
C ILE A 41 7.16 8.74 -3.91
N ASP A 42 7.30 8.93 -5.23
CA ASP A 42 8.53 9.42 -5.86
C ASP A 42 8.86 10.87 -5.47
N GLN A 43 7.86 11.68 -5.12
CA GLN A 43 8.12 13.02 -4.56
C GLN A 43 8.92 12.95 -3.25
N VAL A 44 8.77 11.87 -2.48
CA VAL A 44 9.49 11.65 -1.21
C VAL A 44 10.93 11.19 -1.46
N LYS A 45 11.19 10.48 -2.57
CA LYS A 45 12.52 9.96 -2.96
C LYS A 45 13.60 11.05 -3.13
N ILE A 46 13.19 12.31 -3.25
CA ILE A 46 14.11 13.46 -3.32
C ILE A 46 14.87 13.65 -1.98
N ASP A 47 14.32 13.16 -0.86
CA ASP A 47 15.00 13.10 0.43
C ASP A 47 15.74 11.77 0.59
N SER A 48 17.07 11.81 0.64
CA SER A 48 17.90 10.61 0.78
C SER A 48 17.68 9.87 2.09
N ARG A 49 17.14 10.53 3.12
CA ARG A 49 16.84 9.92 4.42
C ARG A 49 15.67 8.94 4.35
N CYS A 50 14.77 9.13 3.40
CA CYS A 50 13.53 8.36 3.27
C CYS A 50 13.65 7.20 2.25
N LEU A 51 14.84 6.91 1.71
CA LEU A 51 15.03 5.95 0.62
C LEU A 51 14.55 4.54 0.99
N GLU A 52 14.84 4.08 2.21
CA GLU A 52 14.46 2.75 2.68
C GLU A 52 12.94 2.63 2.89
N ALA A 53 12.32 3.64 3.51
CA ALA A 53 10.87 3.69 3.68
C ALA A 53 10.16 3.73 2.32
N HIS A 54 10.68 4.53 1.37
CA HIS A 54 10.16 4.61 0.02
C HIS A 54 10.23 3.25 -0.71
N LEU A 55 11.39 2.60 -0.68
CA LEU A 55 11.59 1.28 -1.28
C LEU A 55 10.61 0.28 -0.66
N PHE A 56 10.54 0.22 0.67
CA PHE A 56 9.63 -0.67 1.37
C PHE A 56 8.17 -0.46 0.95
N CYS A 57 7.71 0.81 0.89
CA CYS A 57 6.35 1.15 0.47
C CYS A 57 6.07 0.65 -0.96
N THR A 58 7.02 0.87 -1.88
CA THR A 58 6.92 0.46 -3.28
C THR A 58 6.78 -1.06 -3.39
N LEU A 59 7.67 -1.82 -2.77
CA LEU A 59 7.67 -3.28 -2.85
C LEU A 59 6.41 -3.87 -2.21
N PHE A 60 6.04 -3.35 -1.03
CA PHE A 60 4.84 -3.79 -0.34
C PHE A 60 3.58 -3.57 -1.18
N CYS A 61 3.42 -2.37 -1.77
CA CYS A 61 2.24 -2.05 -2.57
C CYS A 61 2.21 -2.84 -3.89
N SER A 62 3.37 -3.08 -4.53
CA SER A 62 3.46 -3.95 -5.71
C SER A 62 2.99 -5.38 -5.40
N LEU A 63 3.48 -5.96 -4.30
CA LEU A 63 3.10 -7.31 -3.91
C LEU A 63 1.64 -7.38 -3.44
N ALA A 64 1.14 -6.31 -2.81
CA ALA A 64 -0.25 -6.22 -2.42
C ALA A 64 -1.17 -6.27 -3.64
N ILE A 65 -0.94 -5.45 -4.66
CA ILE A 65 -1.80 -5.46 -5.86
C ILE A 65 -1.68 -6.77 -6.64
N ASP A 66 -0.47 -7.33 -6.78
CA ASP A 66 -0.28 -8.65 -7.40
C ASP A 66 -1.00 -9.77 -6.63
N HIS A 67 -1.00 -9.72 -5.29
CA HIS A 67 -1.76 -10.64 -4.47
C HIS A 67 -3.27 -10.46 -4.67
N ALA A 68 -3.73 -9.22 -4.80
CA ALA A 68 -5.14 -8.94 -5.00
C ALA A 68 -5.65 -9.47 -6.33
N GLU A 69 -4.97 -9.16 -7.43
CA GLU A 69 -5.30 -9.63 -8.77
C GLU A 69 -5.35 -11.16 -8.85
N ARG A 70 -4.42 -11.85 -8.17
CA ARG A 70 -4.42 -13.32 -8.11
C ARG A 70 -5.61 -13.90 -7.37
N VAL A 71 -6.06 -13.25 -6.31
CA VAL A 71 -7.19 -13.74 -5.49
C VAL A 71 -8.53 -13.39 -6.13
N THR A 72 -8.63 -12.26 -6.83
CA THR A 72 -9.85 -11.87 -7.55
C THR A 72 -9.93 -12.44 -8.95
N GLU A 73 -8.81 -12.93 -9.51
CA GLU A 73 -8.67 -13.32 -10.91
C GLU A 73 -8.99 -12.16 -11.88
N GLU A 74 -8.72 -10.92 -11.46
CA GLU A 74 -9.04 -9.69 -12.19
C GLU A 74 -7.87 -8.71 -12.14
N ASP A 75 -7.56 -8.09 -13.27
CA ASP A 75 -6.58 -6.98 -13.33
C ASP A 75 -7.19 -5.70 -12.78
N PHE A 76 -6.50 -5.03 -11.86
CA PHE A 76 -6.99 -3.79 -11.28
C PHE A 76 -6.67 -2.61 -12.22
N PRO A 77 -7.60 -1.64 -12.39
CA PRO A 77 -7.31 -0.45 -13.15
C PRO A 77 -6.28 0.41 -12.42
N SER A 78 -5.62 1.29 -13.17
CA SER A 78 -4.86 2.38 -12.58
C SER A 78 -5.81 3.37 -11.91
N PHE A 79 -5.58 3.69 -10.64
CA PHE A 79 -6.38 4.69 -9.93
C PHE A 79 -5.83 6.10 -10.12
N PRO A 80 -6.68 7.13 -10.14
CA PRO A 80 -6.24 8.53 -10.22
C PRO A 80 -5.51 8.96 -8.94
N GLU A 81 -4.65 9.97 -9.07
CA GLU A 81 -3.80 10.48 -7.98
C GLU A 81 -4.65 11.00 -6.81
N GLU A 82 -5.73 11.71 -7.13
CA GLU A 82 -6.67 12.30 -6.18
C GLU A 82 -7.29 11.23 -5.26
N LEU A 83 -7.57 10.03 -5.79
CA LEU A 83 -8.15 8.96 -4.99
C LEU A 83 -7.18 8.48 -3.90
N PHE A 84 -5.89 8.38 -4.21
CA PHE A 84 -4.88 8.03 -3.21
C PHE A 84 -4.68 9.14 -2.20
N HIS A 85 -4.65 10.40 -2.65
CA HIS A 85 -4.55 11.56 -1.75
C HIS A 85 -5.73 11.68 -0.80
N ASP A 86 -6.96 11.60 -1.31
CA ASP A 86 -8.17 11.68 -0.49
C ASP A 86 -8.22 10.52 0.50
N THR A 87 -7.86 9.31 0.07
CA THR A 87 -7.83 8.14 0.95
C THR A 87 -6.76 8.27 2.03
N ALA A 88 -5.56 8.75 1.68
CA ALA A 88 -4.49 9.02 2.64
C ALA A 88 -4.89 10.08 3.67
N TYR A 89 -5.52 11.16 3.22
CA TYR A 89 -6.05 12.20 4.09
C TYR A 89 -7.12 11.65 5.05
N MET A 90 -8.07 10.87 4.54
CA MET A 90 -9.09 10.23 5.36
C MET A 90 -8.51 9.25 6.37
N VAL A 91 -7.51 8.46 5.98
CA VAL A 91 -6.78 7.54 6.86
C VAL A 91 -6.08 8.32 7.98
N ALA A 92 -5.35 9.39 7.64
CA ALA A 92 -4.65 10.23 8.60
C ALA A 92 -5.60 10.85 9.64
N GLN A 93 -6.81 11.22 9.22
CA GLN A 93 -7.84 11.78 10.09
C GLN A 93 -8.68 10.74 10.83
N LYS A 94 -8.46 9.44 10.61
CA LYS A 94 -9.34 8.36 11.09
C LYS A 94 -10.81 8.62 10.73
N ASN A 95 -11.03 9.11 9.50
CA ASN A 95 -12.36 9.53 9.05
C ASN A 95 -13.30 8.32 8.92
N PRO A 96 -14.46 8.28 9.60
CA PRO A 96 -15.37 7.13 9.55
C PRO A 96 -15.85 6.73 8.15
N LYS A 97 -15.78 7.63 7.16
CA LYS A 97 -16.19 7.40 5.78
C LYS A 97 -15.41 6.28 5.08
N ILE A 98 -14.17 6.00 5.47
CA ILE A 98 -13.39 4.87 4.90
C ILE A 98 -13.88 3.51 5.40
N GLY A 99 -14.78 3.51 6.40
CA GLY A 99 -15.34 2.31 6.98
C GLY A 99 -14.58 1.79 8.19
N LYS A 100 -15.31 1.20 9.15
CA LYS A 100 -14.78 0.75 10.45
C LYS A 100 -13.57 -0.18 10.36
N LYS A 101 -13.50 -1.01 9.32
CA LYS A 101 -12.39 -1.95 9.12
C LYS A 101 -11.13 -1.24 8.62
N ALA A 102 -11.29 -0.31 7.68
CA ALA A 102 -10.19 0.48 7.14
C ALA A 102 -9.54 1.37 8.20
N LEU A 103 -10.32 1.87 9.18
CA LEU A 103 -9.80 2.57 10.35
C LEU A 103 -8.77 1.76 11.15
N ALA A 104 -8.82 0.43 11.08
CA ALA A 104 -7.87 -0.43 11.78
C ALA A 104 -6.56 -0.66 11.00
N TYR A 105 -6.46 -0.24 9.72
CA TYR A 105 -5.25 -0.47 8.94
C TYR A 105 -4.01 0.19 9.55
N PRO A 106 -4.01 1.48 9.91
CA PRO A 106 -2.82 2.11 10.48
C PRO A 106 -2.28 1.36 11.70
N ASP A 107 -3.16 0.87 12.58
CA ASP A 107 -2.76 0.10 13.76
C ASP A 107 -2.23 -1.29 13.40
N ARG A 108 -2.80 -1.94 12.38
CA ARG A 108 -2.30 -3.22 11.85
C ARG A 108 -0.93 -3.07 11.19
N ILE A 109 -0.76 -2.04 10.35
CA ILE A 109 0.52 -1.72 9.69
C ILE A 109 1.59 -1.46 10.75
N LYS A 110 1.30 -0.60 11.73
CA LYS A 110 2.20 -0.36 12.86
C LYS A 110 2.59 -1.67 13.56
N ARG A 111 1.61 -2.44 14.02
CA ARG A 111 1.83 -3.61 14.86
C ARG A 111 2.52 -4.76 14.14
N TYR A 112 2.15 -5.03 12.89
CA TYR A 112 2.59 -6.25 12.19
C TYR A 112 3.66 -6.01 11.14
N ILE A 113 3.77 -4.78 10.63
CA ILE A 113 4.79 -4.42 9.65
C ILE A 113 5.92 -3.66 10.33
N LEU A 114 5.64 -2.48 10.87
CA LEU A 114 6.68 -1.51 11.20
C LEU A 114 7.38 -1.77 12.53
N ASN A 115 6.69 -2.35 13.53
CA ASN A 115 7.27 -2.63 14.85
C ASN A 115 8.53 -3.53 14.83
N SER A 116 8.85 -4.17 13.72
CA SER A 116 10.06 -5.01 13.58
C SER A 116 11.04 -4.48 12.53
N LEU A 117 10.86 -3.24 12.07
CA LEU A 117 11.70 -2.57 11.09
C LEU A 117 12.30 -1.34 11.77
N ASP A 118 13.52 -0.99 11.38
CA ASP A 118 14.30 0.08 12.02
C ASP A 118 14.05 1.43 11.34
N PHE A 119 12.76 1.80 11.22
CA PHE A 119 12.33 3.10 10.69
C PHE A 119 12.16 4.09 11.84
N ASP A 120 12.51 5.35 11.60
CA ASP A 120 12.21 6.42 12.54
C ASP A 120 10.70 6.70 12.64
N ASP A 121 10.29 7.49 13.64
CA ASP A 121 8.88 7.76 13.89
C ASP A 121 8.19 8.48 12.71
N ALA A 122 8.92 9.33 11.97
CA ALA A 122 8.36 10.08 10.84
C ALA A 122 8.11 9.17 9.63
N ASP A 123 9.09 8.35 9.28
CA ASP A 123 8.98 7.35 8.22
C ASP A 123 7.91 6.30 8.56
N ALA A 124 7.88 5.86 9.83
CA ALA A 124 6.87 4.89 10.28
C ALA A 124 5.45 5.47 10.19
N ASP A 125 5.25 6.74 10.57
CA ASP A 125 3.94 7.38 10.46
C ASP A 125 3.52 7.61 9.01
N TRP A 126 4.47 8.00 8.14
CA TRP A 126 4.22 8.11 6.70
C TRP A 126 3.83 6.76 6.09
N LEU A 127 4.59 5.70 6.36
CA LEU A 127 4.31 4.33 5.88
C LEU A 127 2.94 3.82 6.35
N LYS A 128 2.57 4.09 7.62
CA LYS A 128 1.25 3.74 8.15
C LYS A 128 0.13 4.35 7.34
N ILE A 129 0.27 5.60 6.92
CA ILE A 129 -0.77 6.31 6.15
C ILE A 129 -0.79 5.77 4.72
N MET A 130 0.35 5.76 4.04
CA MET A 130 0.41 5.46 2.60
C MET A 130 0.06 4.01 2.29
N ILE A 131 0.60 3.04 3.03
CA ILE A 131 0.25 1.63 2.83
C ILE A 131 -1.23 1.40 3.13
N SER A 132 -1.75 1.97 4.22
CA SER A 132 -3.17 1.84 4.56
C SER A 132 -4.07 2.44 3.47
N ALA A 133 -3.72 3.61 2.95
CA ALA A 133 -4.48 4.26 1.88
C ALA A 133 -4.53 3.39 0.63
N PHE A 134 -3.38 2.84 0.22
CA PHE A 134 -3.29 1.96 -0.94
C PHE A 134 -4.16 0.70 -0.79
N LEU A 135 -4.07 0.02 0.36
CA LEU A 135 -4.88 -1.17 0.63
C LEU A 135 -6.38 -0.86 0.62
N VAL A 136 -6.79 0.27 1.20
CA VAL A 136 -8.21 0.69 1.21
C VAL A 136 -8.72 0.99 -0.19
N THR A 137 -7.91 1.63 -1.04
CA THR A 137 -8.27 1.89 -2.44
C THR A 137 -8.54 0.57 -3.19
N ILE A 138 -7.64 -0.41 -3.06
CA ILE A 138 -7.79 -1.74 -3.67
C ILE A 138 -9.06 -2.44 -3.15
N GLU A 139 -9.25 -2.49 -1.83
CA GLU A 139 -10.40 -3.17 -1.25
C GLU A 139 -11.74 -2.56 -1.69
N ASN A 140 -11.82 -1.23 -1.74
CA ASN A 140 -13.04 -0.53 -2.12
C ASN A 140 -13.39 -0.78 -3.58
N PHE A 141 -12.41 -0.79 -4.48
CA PHE A 141 -12.63 -1.11 -5.90
C PHE A 141 -13.31 -2.47 -6.07
N SER A 142 -12.78 -3.51 -5.41
CA SER A 142 -13.37 -4.86 -5.48
C SER A 142 -14.77 -4.98 -4.85
N ILE A 143 -15.25 -3.97 -4.13
CA ILE A 143 -16.60 -3.95 -3.54
C ILE A 143 -17.57 -3.22 -4.48
N THR A 144 -17.13 -2.14 -5.12
CA THR A 144 -17.98 -1.36 -6.04
C THR A 144 -18.33 -2.09 -7.34
N ASP A 145 -17.49 -3.01 -7.82
CA ASP A 145 -17.80 -3.81 -9.02
C ASP A 145 -18.79 -4.96 -8.79
N TYR A 146 -19.25 -5.17 -7.54
CA TYR A 146 -20.33 -6.12 -7.25
C TYR A 146 -21.74 -5.52 -7.37
N PHE A 147 -21.89 -4.22 -7.66
CA PHE A 147 -23.19 -3.55 -7.82
C PHE A 147 -23.43 -2.97 -9.23
N ALA A 148 -22.56 -3.26 -10.20
CA ALA A 148 -22.68 -2.77 -11.58
C ALA A 148 -22.84 -3.88 -12.64
N ARG A 149 -23.18 -5.11 -12.24
CA ARG A 149 -23.60 -6.20 -13.16
C ARG A 149 -24.97 -6.73 -12.76
#